data_AF-V6HVL8-F1
#
_entry.id   AF-V6HVL8-F1
#
_cell.length_a   1.000
_cell.length_b   1.000
_cell.length_c   1.000
_cell.angle_alpha   90.00
_cell.angle_beta   90.00
_cell.angle_gamma   90.00
#
_symmetry.space_group_name_H-M   'P 1'
#
loop_
_entity.id
_entity.type
_entity.pdbx_description
1 polymer ?
#
loop_
_entity_poly.entity_id
_entity_poly.type
_entity_poly.pdbx_seq_one_letter_code
_entity_poly.pdbx_strand_id
1 'polypeptide(L)'
;MNSVFNFLLRGIGSSVKLGKNGPRLKSSGSNVEFRLPDDTGLTNLKVASPIDPDDAVNLDWIRKEVLANWNTPVQSLLELKSIPNSERNDKQIREVEDELSFYQFDSQSMAPVPDLIDPTRIILPNDLTMNSPGRWLKTTARTALHFQLIGLSLNDHPQYQLRSEKNSSNGYPGLDSNFGLELTSPGGVRSVLKSLTNLAREYLLPDSSGTLALDTEFQGSTSLLNGVKGLVPAPLISDREKFLSGDGVWRTNFGSLKNSSVKTSPHTATKYERVLCDVSLNQISITLPLNPDDNEVVGILDISNFAGTNPITVLRNGQKIEDQTEDWQLDLDGGSWELAFSLEKGSWYFLSFKGYNNIASTNGILTNSPSFFETSLAPSANSVREYFDRLQMSLMQLISQGSVFLFGGNYAPQGTLVKNAFFEGTTNASGLCAISTGLSNSILSVFACVSDNAGKWYFLFPSGTTVTGYFDDQGNVSIQFTGSSIFFNRNVRIVVEYK
;
A
#
# COMPACT_ATOMS: atom_id res chain seq x y z
N MET A 1 -26.05 11.77 -2.02
CA MET A 1 -26.19 11.04 -3.31
C MET A 1 -25.19 11.65 -4.28
N ASN A 2 -24.02 11.04 -4.42
CA ASN A 2 -23.03 11.47 -5.40
C ASN A 2 -23.16 10.59 -6.64
N SER A 3 -23.35 11.22 -7.79
CA SER A 3 -23.46 10.58 -9.10
C SER A 3 -22.16 9.85 -9.44
N VAL A 4 -22.29 8.56 -9.71
CA VAL A 4 -21.22 7.64 -10.09
C VAL A 4 -21.19 7.61 -11.62
N PHE A 5 -20.01 7.83 -12.21
CA PHE A 5 -19.67 7.77 -13.64
C PHE A 5 -19.84 9.05 -14.48
N ASN A 6 -18.80 9.89 -14.44
CA ASN A 6 -18.37 10.67 -15.61
C ASN A 6 -17.12 9.98 -16.19
N PHE A 7 -17.23 9.34 -17.36
CA PHE A 7 -16.05 8.89 -18.10
C PHE A 7 -15.38 10.13 -18.69
N LEU A 8 -14.32 10.57 -18.01
CA LEU A 8 -13.49 11.66 -18.49
C LEU A 8 -12.65 11.15 -19.68
N LEU A 9 -13.10 11.39 -20.91
CA LEU A 9 -12.30 11.28 -22.14
C LEU A 9 -11.20 12.37 -22.12
N ARG A 10 -10.20 12.22 -21.25
CA ARG A 10 -9.08 13.18 -21.14
C ARG A 10 -7.87 12.85 -22.04
N GLY A 11 -7.89 11.73 -22.75
CA GLY A 11 -6.74 11.26 -23.56
C GLY A 11 -6.86 11.41 -25.08
N ILE A 12 -8.07 11.57 -25.61
CA ILE A 12 -8.32 11.67 -27.05
C ILE A 12 -9.23 12.88 -27.20
N GLY A 13 -8.84 13.88 -28.00
CA GLY A 13 -9.51 15.19 -28.06
C GLY A 13 -11.04 15.10 -28.21
N SER A 14 -11.75 16.20 -27.93
CA SER A 14 -13.22 16.25 -27.83
C SER A 14 -14.00 15.84 -29.10
N SER A 15 -13.32 15.48 -30.19
CA SER A 15 -13.92 14.93 -31.42
C SER A 15 -13.06 13.83 -32.06
N VAL A 16 -13.68 12.73 -32.50
CA VAL A 16 -13.07 11.64 -33.27
C VAL A 16 -13.76 11.52 -34.63
N LYS A 17 -13.01 11.47 -35.74
CA LYS A 17 -13.58 11.22 -37.08
C LYS A 17 -13.67 9.73 -37.36
N LEU A 18 -14.82 9.26 -37.84
CA LEU A 18 -15.00 7.88 -38.27
C LEU A 18 -14.66 7.76 -39.76
N GLY A 19 -13.41 7.39 -40.07
CA GLY A 19 -12.90 7.28 -41.44
C GLY A 19 -12.46 8.63 -42.04
N LYS A 20 -11.86 8.59 -43.23
CA LYS A 20 -11.14 9.73 -43.84
C LYS A 20 -12.05 10.94 -44.15
N ASN A 21 -13.36 10.71 -44.35
CA ASN A 21 -14.38 11.72 -44.62
C ASN A 21 -15.74 11.42 -43.95
N GLY A 22 -15.77 10.55 -42.94
CA GLY A 22 -17.03 10.16 -42.30
C GLY A 22 -17.43 11.07 -41.14
N PRO A 23 -18.62 10.82 -40.56
CA PRO A 23 -19.13 11.57 -39.42
C PRO A 23 -18.14 11.68 -38.26
N ARG A 24 -18.18 12.81 -37.55
CA ARG A 24 -17.44 13.05 -36.32
C ARG A 24 -18.27 12.59 -35.13
N LEU A 25 -17.67 11.83 -34.22
CA LEU A 25 -18.17 11.61 -32.88
C LEU A 25 -17.61 12.73 -31.98
N LYS A 26 -18.46 13.59 -31.44
CA LYS A 26 -18.06 14.72 -30.60
C LYS A 26 -18.74 14.66 -29.24
N SER A 27 -17.98 14.88 -28.18
CA SER A 27 -18.54 15.01 -26.83
C SER A 27 -18.79 16.47 -26.51
N SER A 28 -20.06 16.86 -26.35
CA SER A 28 -20.47 18.09 -25.66
C SER A 28 -20.69 17.76 -24.18
N GLY A 29 -20.52 18.74 -23.28
CA GLY A 29 -20.38 18.49 -21.84
C GLY A 29 -21.42 17.59 -21.16
N SER A 30 -22.59 17.35 -21.77
CA SER A 30 -23.63 16.45 -21.28
C SER A 30 -24.07 15.34 -22.25
N ASN A 31 -23.46 15.21 -23.43
CA ASN A 31 -23.96 14.36 -24.51
C ASN A 31 -22.90 14.06 -25.59
N VAL A 32 -23.03 12.90 -26.23
CA VAL A 32 -22.18 12.52 -27.37
C VAL A 32 -23.00 12.66 -28.64
N GLU A 33 -22.52 13.47 -29.57
CA GLU A 33 -23.19 13.81 -30.82
C GLU A 33 -22.43 13.25 -32.02
N PHE A 34 -23.16 12.73 -33.00
CA PHE A 34 -22.63 12.47 -34.33
C PHE A 34 -22.83 13.72 -35.19
N ARG A 35 -21.73 14.27 -35.70
CA ARG A 35 -21.71 15.52 -36.46
C ARG A 35 -21.13 15.29 -37.86
N LEU A 36 -21.44 16.20 -38.77
CA LEU A 36 -20.89 16.18 -40.12
C LEU A 36 -19.35 16.21 -40.10
N PRO A 37 -18.67 15.72 -41.15
CA PRO A 37 -17.20 15.66 -41.19
C PRO A 37 -16.50 17.01 -41.02
N ASP A 38 -17.19 18.11 -41.33
CA ASP A 38 -16.76 19.51 -41.18
C ASP A 38 -17.26 20.17 -39.87
N ASP A 39 -17.99 19.41 -39.03
CA ASP A 39 -18.56 19.83 -37.74
C ASP A 39 -19.69 20.88 -37.83
N THR A 40 -20.24 21.11 -39.02
CA THR A 40 -21.25 22.17 -39.26
C THR A 40 -22.64 21.86 -38.68
N GLY A 41 -22.96 20.59 -38.39
CA GLY A 41 -24.24 20.19 -37.83
C GLY A 41 -24.30 18.71 -37.43
N LEU A 42 -25.44 18.27 -36.87
CA LEU A 42 -25.70 16.87 -36.51
C LEU A 42 -25.88 16.00 -37.77
N THR A 43 -25.52 14.73 -37.68
CA THR A 43 -25.70 13.76 -38.76
C THR A 43 -26.02 12.36 -38.22
N ASN A 44 -26.63 11.52 -39.06
CA ASN A 44 -27.01 10.15 -38.71
C ASN A 44 -26.05 9.15 -39.35
N LEU A 45 -25.83 8.02 -38.69
CA LEU A 45 -25.10 6.89 -39.27
C LEU A 45 -26.01 6.14 -40.24
N LYS A 46 -25.58 5.97 -41.50
CA LYS A 46 -26.29 5.14 -42.47
C LYS A 46 -25.83 3.69 -42.34
N VAL A 47 -26.77 2.77 -42.24
CA VAL A 47 -26.57 1.32 -42.38
C VAL A 47 -27.11 0.86 -43.74
N ALA A 48 -26.48 -0.15 -44.34
CA ALA A 48 -26.87 -0.67 -45.66
C ALA A 48 -28.16 -1.52 -45.59
N SER A 49 -28.73 -1.85 -46.75
CA SER A 49 -29.85 -2.81 -46.82
C SER A 49 -29.37 -4.22 -46.45
N PRO A 50 -30.15 -4.98 -45.65
CA PRO A 50 -29.78 -6.32 -45.23
C PRO A 50 -29.86 -7.31 -46.40
N ILE A 51 -28.88 -8.20 -46.49
CA ILE A 51 -28.77 -9.28 -47.47
C ILE A 51 -28.92 -10.62 -46.77
N ASP A 52 -28.33 -10.76 -45.57
CA ASP A 52 -28.41 -11.95 -44.73
C ASP A 52 -29.33 -11.74 -43.50
N PRO A 53 -29.87 -12.83 -42.91
CA PRO A 53 -30.79 -12.75 -41.76
C PRO A 53 -30.22 -12.07 -40.52
N ASP A 54 -28.90 -12.07 -40.40
CA ASP A 54 -28.17 -11.48 -39.27
C ASP A 54 -27.77 -10.01 -39.50
N ASP A 55 -28.08 -9.47 -40.67
CA ASP A 55 -27.74 -8.08 -40.98
C ASP A 55 -28.58 -7.10 -40.18
N ALA A 56 -27.95 -5.99 -39.78
CA ALA A 56 -28.64 -4.90 -39.11
C ALA A 56 -29.66 -4.27 -40.08
N VAL A 57 -30.93 -4.52 -39.82
CA VAL A 57 -32.04 -4.02 -40.63
C VAL A 57 -32.40 -2.59 -40.25
N ASN A 58 -32.85 -1.80 -41.23
CA ASN A 58 -33.40 -0.48 -40.95
C ASN A 58 -34.90 -0.57 -40.60
N LEU A 59 -35.43 0.50 -40.00
CA LEU A 59 -36.83 0.58 -39.58
C LEU A 59 -37.82 0.41 -40.75
N ASP A 60 -37.44 0.86 -41.95
CA ASP A 60 -38.28 0.77 -43.14
C ASP A 60 -38.47 -0.70 -43.58
N TRP A 61 -37.38 -1.47 -43.55
CA TRP A 61 -37.39 -2.90 -43.82
C TRP A 61 -38.21 -3.67 -42.79
N ILE A 62 -38.03 -3.40 -41.50
CA ILE A 62 -38.83 -4.03 -40.41
C ILE A 62 -40.33 -3.76 -40.63
N ARG A 63 -40.68 -2.52 -40.98
CA ARG A 63 -42.09 -2.14 -41.19
C ARG A 63 -42.73 -2.94 -42.31
N LYS A 64 -42.01 -3.12 -43.42
CA LYS A 64 -42.53 -3.79 -44.62
C LYS A 64 -42.62 -5.31 -44.46
N GLU A 65 -41.59 -5.94 -43.92
CA GLU A 65 -41.46 -7.40 -43.95
C GLU A 65 -41.95 -8.08 -42.67
N VAL A 66 -41.92 -7.39 -41.52
CA VAL A 66 -42.30 -7.96 -40.21
C VAL A 66 -43.61 -7.36 -39.70
N LEU A 67 -43.72 -6.04 -39.63
CA LEU A 67 -44.87 -5.37 -39.00
C LEU A 67 -46.12 -5.36 -39.90
N ALA A 68 -45.98 -5.50 -41.22
CA ALA A 68 -47.12 -5.53 -42.14
C ALA A 68 -48.00 -6.79 -42.00
N ASN A 69 -47.48 -7.86 -41.39
CA ASN A 69 -48.19 -9.13 -41.21
C ASN A 69 -48.89 -9.24 -39.82
N TRP A 70 -48.68 -8.25 -38.95
CA TRP A 70 -49.31 -8.16 -37.63
C TRP A 70 -50.52 -7.24 -37.71
N ASN A 71 -51.72 -7.81 -37.61
CA ASN A 71 -52.97 -7.04 -37.68
C ASN A 71 -53.61 -6.87 -36.32
N THR A 72 -54.63 -6.00 -36.26
CA THR A 72 -55.36 -5.69 -35.05
C THR A 72 -55.88 -6.95 -34.37
N PRO A 73 -55.67 -7.10 -33.04
CA PRO A 73 -56.29 -8.15 -32.24
C PRO A 73 -57.80 -8.20 -32.44
N VAL A 74 -58.37 -9.38 -32.22
CA VAL A 74 -59.81 -9.60 -32.18
C VAL A 74 -60.20 -10.09 -30.78
N GLN A 75 -61.38 -9.71 -30.33
CA GLN A 75 -61.78 -9.97 -28.95
C GLN A 75 -62.04 -11.47 -28.74
N SER A 76 -62.76 -12.10 -29.67
CA SER A 76 -63.20 -13.48 -29.53
C SER A 76 -62.92 -14.35 -30.76
N LEU A 77 -63.02 -15.67 -30.59
CA LEU A 77 -62.97 -16.61 -31.70
C LEU A 77 -64.07 -16.35 -32.73
N LEU A 78 -65.22 -15.82 -32.32
CA LEU A 78 -66.31 -15.52 -33.25
C LEU A 78 -65.95 -14.36 -34.18
N GLU A 79 -65.18 -13.39 -33.69
CA GLU A 79 -64.67 -12.27 -34.48
C GLU A 79 -63.52 -12.69 -35.40
N LEU A 80 -62.60 -13.54 -34.93
CA LEU A 80 -61.60 -14.14 -35.82
C LEU A 80 -62.28 -14.88 -36.99
N LYS A 81 -63.41 -15.53 -36.69
CA LYS A 81 -64.20 -16.29 -37.65
C LYS A 81 -64.91 -15.42 -38.69
N SER A 82 -65.27 -14.18 -38.37
CA SER A 82 -66.06 -13.32 -39.25
C SER A 82 -65.21 -12.44 -40.19
N ILE A 83 -63.88 -12.51 -40.11
CA ILE A 83 -62.97 -11.73 -40.97
C ILE A 83 -63.18 -12.09 -42.45
N PRO A 84 -63.49 -11.14 -43.35
CA PRO A 84 -63.68 -11.41 -44.78
C PRO A 84 -62.43 -11.99 -45.46
N ASN A 85 -62.60 -12.85 -46.48
CA ASN A 85 -61.47 -13.44 -47.23
C ASN A 85 -60.54 -12.39 -47.86
N SER A 86 -61.05 -11.21 -48.23
CA SER A 86 -60.23 -10.11 -48.78
C SER A 86 -59.25 -9.52 -47.77
N GLU A 87 -59.46 -9.72 -46.47
CA GLU A 87 -58.61 -9.20 -45.39
C GLU A 87 -57.64 -10.25 -44.84
N ARG A 88 -57.68 -11.47 -45.38
CA ARG A 88 -56.84 -12.59 -44.96
C ARG A 88 -55.63 -12.70 -45.89
N ASN A 89 -54.53 -12.08 -45.48
CA ASN A 89 -53.25 -12.21 -46.18
C ASN A 89 -52.54 -13.49 -45.72
N ASP A 90 -51.71 -14.06 -46.61
CA ASP A 90 -50.89 -15.21 -46.25
C ASP A 90 -49.95 -14.86 -45.09
N LYS A 91 -49.85 -15.76 -44.11
CA LYS A 91 -49.04 -15.60 -42.88
C LYS A 91 -49.44 -14.42 -42.00
N GLN A 92 -50.61 -13.84 -42.20
CA GLN A 92 -51.17 -12.85 -41.30
C GLN A 92 -51.33 -13.45 -39.90
N ILE A 93 -50.91 -12.70 -38.88
CA ILE A 93 -51.05 -13.09 -37.48
C ILE A 93 -52.04 -12.16 -36.78
N ARG A 94 -52.92 -12.75 -35.97
CA ARG A 94 -53.84 -12.02 -35.08
C ARG A 94 -53.88 -12.66 -33.70
N GLU A 95 -53.99 -11.82 -32.69
CA GLU A 95 -54.26 -12.24 -31.32
C GLU A 95 -55.77 -12.38 -31.12
N VAL A 96 -56.20 -13.47 -30.48
CA VAL A 96 -57.55 -13.61 -29.95
C VAL A 96 -57.49 -13.44 -28.45
N GLU A 97 -58.05 -12.34 -27.95
CA GLU A 97 -57.89 -11.91 -26.56
C GLU A 97 -58.52 -12.91 -25.58
N ASP A 98 -59.75 -13.38 -25.84
CA ASP A 98 -60.45 -14.34 -24.97
C ASP A 98 -59.70 -15.68 -24.83
N GLU A 99 -58.95 -16.07 -25.87
CA GLU A 99 -58.18 -17.32 -25.89
C GLU A 99 -56.72 -17.13 -25.45
N LEU A 100 -56.29 -15.89 -25.22
CA LEU A 100 -54.89 -15.51 -24.97
C LEU A 100 -53.91 -16.19 -25.94
N SER A 101 -54.30 -16.30 -27.21
CA SER A 101 -53.61 -17.13 -28.20
C SER A 101 -53.50 -16.42 -29.54
N PHE A 102 -52.40 -16.67 -30.25
CA PHE A 102 -52.19 -16.15 -31.60
C PHE A 102 -52.64 -17.16 -32.66
N TYR A 103 -53.19 -16.63 -33.73
CA TYR A 103 -53.64 -17.40 -34.88
C TYR A 103 -52.95 -16.87 -36.13
N GLN A 104 -52.49 -17.79 -36.97
CA GLN A 104 -51.87 -17.47 -38.24
C GLN A 104 -52.75 -17.98 -39.37
N PHE A 105 -52.99 -17.13 -40.37
CA PHE A 105 -53.68 -17.54 -41.58
C PHE A 105 -52.69 -18.19 -42.55
N ASP A 106 -52.97 -19.43 -42.94
CA ASP A 106 -52.26 -20.13 -44.01
C ASP A 106 -53.20 -20.25 -45.21
N SER A 107 -52.88 -19.52 -46.28
CA SER A 107 -53.69 -19.47 -47.51
C SER A 107 -53.71 -20.77 -48.31
N GLN A 108 -52.76 -21.67 -48.06
CA GLN A 108 -52.57 -22.93 -48.80
C GLN A 108 -53.00 -24.17 -48.02
N SER A 109 -53.30 -24.03 -46.72
CA SER A 109 -53.63 -25.15 -45.85
C SER A 109 -54.91 -25.89 -46.28
N MET A 110 -54.80 -27.21 -46.39
CA MET A 110 -55.88 -28.17 -46.70
C MET A 110 -56.19 -29.11 -45.52
N ALA A 111 -55.74 -28.77 -44.30
CA ALA A 111 -55.88 -29.65 -43.14
C ALA A 111 -57.37 -30.00 -42.85
N PRO A 112 -57.66 -31.26 -42.47
CA PRO A 112 -59.01 -31.70 -42.12
C PRO A 112 -59.52 -31.00 -40.84
N VAL A 113 -60.84 -30.78 -40.73
CA VAL A 113 -61.47 -30.07 -39.61
C VAL A 113 -62.56 -30.92 -38.95
N PRO A 114 -62.54 -31.11 -37.61
CA PRO A 114 -61.43 -30.85 -36.68
C PRO A 114 -60.20 -31.73 -36.99
N ASP A 115 -59.02 -31.34 -36.49
CA ASP A 115 -57.86 -32.24 -36.51
C ASP A 115 -58.20 -33.52 -35.73
N LEU A 116 -57.96 -34.68 -36.35
CA LEU A 116 -58.31 -36.00 -35.79
C LEU A 116 -57.46 -36.38 -34.57
N ILE A 117 -56.31 -35.73 -34.38
CA ILE A 117 -55.35 -36.00 -33.31
C ILE A 117 -55.47 -34.94 -32.21
N ASP A 118 -55.70 -33.68 -32.57
CA ASP A 118 -55.86 -32.58 -31.61
C ASP A 118 -57.05 -31.67 -31.98
N PRO A 119 -58.26 -31.92 -31.44
CA PRO A 119 -59.46 -31.15 -31.74
C PRO A 119 -59.34 -29.64 -31.45
N THR A 120 -58.33 -29.21 -30.69
CA THR A 120 -58.10 -27.81 -30.29
C THR A 120 -57.19 -27.03 -31.25
N ARG A 121 -56.54 -27.72 -32.19
CA ARG A 121 -55.46 -27.18 -33.02
C ARG A 121 -55.91 -26.36 -34.23
N ILE A 122 -57.18 -26.46 -34.62
CA ILE A 122 -57.69 -25.81 -35.83
C ILE A 122 -59.00 -25.11 -35.52
N ILE A 123 -59.03 -23.78 -35.63
CA ILE A 123 -60.26 -23.03 -35.54
C ILE A 123 -60.54 -22.40 -36.90
N LEU A 124 -61.56 -22.94 -37.57
CA LEU A 124 -61.99 -22.44 -38.87
C LEU A 124 -62.94 -21.22 -38.69
N PRO A 125 -62.73 -20.12 -39.45
CA PRO A 125 -63.80 -19.20 -39.84
C PRO A 125 -64.77 -19.94 -40.76
N ASN A 126 -66.08 -19.88 -40.53
CA ASN A 126 -67.09 -20.79 -41.10
C ASN A 126 -67.31 -20.79 -42.65
N ASP A 127 -66.26 -20.54 -43.43
CA ASP A 127 -66.19 -20.75 -44.86
C ASP A 127 -65.12 -21.83 -45.13
N LEU A 128 -65.57 -22.98 -45.66
CA LEU A 128 -64.96 -23.78 -46.73
C LEU A 128 -65.27 -25.28 -46.54
N THR A 129 -66.10 -25.77 -47.46
CA THR A 129 -66.15 -27.19 -47.86
C THR A 129 -64.74 -27.72 -48.17
N MET A 130 -64.49 -29.02 -47.98
CA MET A 130 -63.16 -29.68 -48.05
C MET A 130 -62.31 -29.44 -49.33
N ASN A 131 -62.78 -28.67 -50.31
CA ASN A 131 -62.17 -28.49 -51.63
C ASN A 131 -61.45 -27.13 -51.85
N SER A 132 -61.35 -26.24 -50.86
CA SER A 132 -60.61 -24.96 -51.00
C SER A 132 -59.59 -24.74 -49.88
N PRO A 133 -58.36 -24.30 -50.24
CA PRO A 133 -57.30 -24.00 -49.27
C PRO A 133 -57.59 -22.70 -48.49
N GLY A 134 -57.01 -22.55 -47.30
CA GLY A 134 -57.09 -21.33 -46.48
C GLY A 134 -57.63 -21.57 -45.07
N ARG A 135 -56.78 -21.58 -44.04
CA ARG A 135 -57.19 -21.91 -42.65
C ARG A 135 -56.51 -20.98 -41.63
N TRP A 136 -57.25 -20.57 -40.59
CA TRP A 136 -56.65 -20.03 -39.37
C TRP A 136 -56.13 -21.20 -38.54
N LEU A 137 -54.83 -21.19 -38.29
CA LEU A 137 -54.15 -22.19 -37.48
C LEU A 137 -53.86 -21.56 -36.13
N LYS A 138 -54.32 -22.23 -35.05
CA LYS A 138 -53.91 -21.83 -33.70
C LYS A 138 -52.42 -22.06 -33.63
N THR A 139 -51.66 -20.98 -33.54
CA THR A 139 -50.22 -21.13 -33.38
C THR A 139 -50.01 -21.67 -31.97
N THR A 140 -49.26 -22.77 -31.84
CA THR A 140 -48.78 -23.25 -30.54
C THR A 140 -47.68 -22.33 -29.98
N ALA A 141 -47.59 -21.10 -30.50
CA ALA A 141 -46.53 -20.13 -30.27
C ALA A 141 -46.72 -19.40 -28.94
N ARG A 142 -46.95 -20.18 -27.88
CA ARG A 142 -46.20 -20.08 -26.63
C ARG A 142 -46.48 -21.37 -25.88
N THR A 143 -45.52 -22.29 -25.90
CA THR A 143 -45.26 -23.13 -24.75
C THR A 143 -45.10 -22.19 -23.56
N ALA A 144 -46.13 -22.06 -22.73
CA ALA A 144 -46.11 -21.16 -21.58
C ALA A 144 -45.04 -21.59 -20.56
N LEU A 145 -44.58 -22.83 -20.66
CA LEU A 145 -43.60 -23.45 -19.80
C LEU A 145 -42.52 -24.14 -20.66
N HIS A 146 -41.26 -23.96 -20.26
CA HIS A 146 -40.09 -24.36 -21.04
C HIS A 146 -40.01 -25.88 -21.28
N PHE A 147 -40.61 -26.68 -20.41
CA PHE A 147 -40.63 -28.15 -20.50
C PHE A 147 -41.38 -28.68 -21.73
N GLN A 148 -42.36 -27.92 -22.24
CA GLN A 148 -43.23 -28.36 -23.33
C GLN A 148 -42.52 -28.40 -24.68
N LEU A 149 -41.41 -27.66 -24.83
CA LEU A 149 -40.61 -27.63 -26.06
C LEU A 149 -39.83 -28.94 -26.29
N ILE A 150 -39.64 -29.75 -25.25
CA ILE A 150 -38.75 -30.92 -25.24
C ILE A 150 -39.45 -32.23 -24.83
N GLY A 151 -40.78 -32.22 -24.67
CA GLY A 151 -41.58 -33.43 -24.43
C GLY A 151 -41.39 -34.08 -23.06
N LEU A 152 -41.02 -33.32 -22.03
CA LEU A 152 -40.82 -33.81 -20.66
C LEU A 152 -42.04 -33.50 -19.78
N SER A 153 -42.27 -34.29 -18.74
CA SER A 153 -43.50 -34.21 -17.93
C SER A 153 -43.41 -33.34 -16.67
N LEU A 154 -42.27 -32.70 -16.39
CA LEU A 154 -42.04 -31.90 -15.18
C LEU A 154 -41.23 -30.62 -15.47
N ASN A 155 -41.52 -29.56 -14.72
CA ASN A 155 -41.06 -28.20 -14.95
C ASN A 155 -39.62 -27.95 -14.44
N ASP A 156 -38.64 -28.59 -15.07
CA ASP A 156 -37.21 -28.29 -14.85
C ASP A 156 -36.60 -27.68 -16.12
N HIS A 157 -36.00 -26.50 -15.98
CA HIS A 157 -35.05 -25.97 -16.96
C HIS A 157 -33.69 -26.65 -16.73
N PRO A 158 -33.11 -27.34 -17.72
CA PRO A 158 -31.74 -26.98 -18.07
C PRO A 158 -31.27 -27.29 -19.52
N GLN A 159 -30.44 -26.38 -20.00
CA GLN A 159 -29.42 -26.42 -21.04
C GLN A 159 -28.75 -27.79 -21.34
N TYR A 160 -28.70 -28.22 -22.62
CA TYR A 160 -27.80 -29.31 -23.06
C TYR A 160 -27.08 -29.04 -24.39
N GLN A 161 -25.76 -29.25 -24.33
CA GLN A 161 -24.72 -29.11 -25.35
C GLN A 161 -24.65 -30.30 -26.32
N LEU A 162 -24.17 -30.09 -27.55
CA LEU A 162 -23.92 -31.17 -28.51
C LEU A 162 -22.59 -31.90 -28.20
N ARG A 163 -22.59 -33.24 -28.17
CA ARG A 163 -21.38 -34.05 -27.89
C ARG A 163 -20.26 -33.86 -28.91
N SER A 164 -20.58 -33.46 -30.14
CA SER A 164 -19.63 -33.24 -31.24
C SER A 164 -18.72 -32.03 -31.04
N GLU A 165 -19.10 -31.10 -30.16
CA GLU A 165 -18.33 -29.87 -29.88
C GLU A 165 -17.36 -30.04 -28.70
N LYS A 166 -17.34 -31.22 -28.07
CA LYS A 166 -16.48 -31.52 -26.93
C LYS A 166 -14.99 -31.38 -27.32
N ASN A 167 -14.26 -30.49 -26.64
CA ASN A 167 -12.80 -30.31 -26.80
C ASN A 167 -12.32 -29.96 -28.22
N SER A 168 -13.21 -29.46 -29.08
CA SER A 168 -12.84 -28.88 -30.38
C SER A 168 -12.16 -27.51 -30.17
N SER A 169 -11.31 -27.06 -31.10
CA SER A 169 -10.59 -25.78 -30.97
C SER A 169 -11.52 -24.56 -30.80
N ASN A 170 -12.76 -24.67 -31.29
CA ASN A 170 -13.81 -23.64 -31.18
C ASN A 170 -15.05 -24.14 -30.41
N GLY A 171 -14.94 -25.29 -29.74
CA GLY A 171 -16.03 -25.90 -28.99
C GLY A 171 -15.96 -25.59 -27.50
N TYR A 172 -16.87 -26.17 -26.72
CA TYR A 172 -16.85 -26.02 -25.27
C TYR A 172 -15.92 -27.03 -24.61
N PRO A 173 -15.29 -26.68 -23.48
CA PRO A 173 -14.58 -27.63 -22.63
C PRO A 173 -15.48 -28.79 -22.26
N GLY A 174 -15.00 -30.00 -22.49
CA GLY A 174 -15.77 -31.21 -22.23
C GLY A 174 -15.92 -31.50 -20.75
N LEU A 175 -16.86 -32.37 -20.37
CA LEU A 175 -16.83 -33.00 -19.05
C LEU A 175 -16.19 -34.39 -19.15
N ASP A 176 -15.36 -34.74 -18.17
CA ASP A 176 -14.78 -36.08 -18.08
C ASP A 176 -15.79 -37.10 -17.50
N SER A 177 -15.40 -38.38 -17.40
CA SER A 177 -16.27 -39.43 -16.85
C SER A 177 -16.70 -39.21 -15.40
N ASN A 178 -16.07 -38.26 -14.71
CA ASN A 178 -16.29 -37.94 -13.30
C ASN A 178 -16.81 -36.50 -13.13
N PHE A 179 -17.41 -35.92 -14.18
CA PHE A 179 -18.03 -34.59 -14.19
C PHE A 179 -17.07 -33.40 -13.94
N GLY A 180 -15.77 -33.57 -14.19
CA GLY A 180 -14.79 -32.48 -14.19
C GLY A 180 -14.68 -31.78 -15.54
N LEU A 181 -14.42 -30.47 -15.56
CA LEU A 181 -14.24 -29.69 -16.79
C LEU A 181 -12.88 -30.00 -17.43
N GLU A 182 -12.88 -30.68 -18.56
CA GLU A 182 -11.74 -31.05 -19.38
C GLU A 182 -11.42 -29.95 -20.40
N LEU A 183 -10.22 -29.39 -20.31
CA LEU A 183 -9.63 -28.45 -21.25
C LEU A 183 -8.52 -29.17 -22.02
N THR A 184 -8.56 -29.15 -23.34
CA THR A 184 -7.53 -29.81 -24.16
C THR A 184 -6.78 -28.76 -24.98
N SER A 185 -5.46 -28.70 -24.86
CA SER A 185 -4.63 -27.80 -25.66
C SER A 185 -4.41 -28.36 -27.07
N PRO A 186 -4.03 -27.53 -28.06
CA PRO A 186 -3.71 -27.98 -29.41
C PRO A 186 -2.56 -29.00 -29.50
N GLY A 187 -1.70 -29.07 -28.47
CA GLY A 187 -0.63 -30.05 -28.35
C GLY A 187 -1.05 -31.38 -27.70
N GLY A 188 -2.34 -31.58 -27.42
CA GLY A 188 -2.89 -32.80 -26.81
C GLY A 188 -2.78 -32.85 -25.28
N VAL A 189 -2.39 -31.75 -24.62
CA VAL A 189 -2.35 -31.68 -23.16
C VAL A 189 -3.77 -31.52 -22.63
N ARG A 190 -4.19 -32.45 -21.76
CA ARG A 190 -5.52 -32.43 -21.12
C ARG A 190 -5.42 -31.96 -19.68
N SER A 191 -6.14 -30.91 -19.34
CA SER A 191 -6.27 -30.35 -18.00
C SER A 191 -7.70 -30.50 -17.51
N VAL A 192 -7.94 -31.17 -16.38
CA VAL A 192 -9.30 -31.42 -15.88
C VAL A 192 -9.53 -30.68 -14.56
N LEU A 193 -10.46 -29.72 -14.56
CA LEU A 193 -10.91 -29.02 -13.36
C LEU A 193 -12.01 -29.83 -12.68
N LYS A 194 -11.65 -30.53 -11.60
CA LYS A 194 -12.60 -31.27 -10.75
C LYS A 194 -12.89 -30.48 -9.50
N SER A 195 -14.16 -30.43 -9.11
CA SER A 195 -14.52 -30.11 -7.71
C SER A 195 -14.63 -31.41 -6.92
N LEU A 196 -13.49 -31.91 -6.45
CA LEU A 196 -13.47 -32.92 -5.40
C LEU A 196 -13.51 -32.18 -4.08
N THR A 197 -14.71 -32.08 -3.51
CA THR A 197 -14.90 -31.74 -2.11
C THR A 197 -13.95 -32.59 -1.26
N ASN A 198 -12.93 -31.95 -0.67
CA ASN A 198 -12.00 -32.42 0.39
C ASN A 198 -10.50 -32.63 0.09
N LEU A 199 -9.93 -32.21 -1.03
CA LEU A 199 -8.46 -32.08 -1.12
C LEU A 199 -8.09 -30.73 -1.71
N ALA A 200 -7.20 -30.01 -1.01
CA ALA A 200 -6.70 -28.69 -1.38
C ALA A 200 -6.27 -28.70 -2.85
N ARG A 201 -6.90 -27.86 -3.67
CA ARG A 201 -6.52 -27.72 -5.08
C ARG A 201 -5.21 -26.95 -5.17
N GLU A 202 -4.22 -27.59 -5.77
CA GLU A 202 -3.09 -26.91 -6.35
C GLU A 202 -3.53 -26.33 -7.70
N TYR A 203 -3.61 -25.01 -7.77
CA TYR A 203 -3.89 -24.29 -9.01
C TYR A 203 -2.54 -23.88 -9.62
N LEU A 204 -2.15 -24.54 -10.71
CA LEU A 204 -0.99 -24.11 -11.50
C LEU A 204 -1.41 -22.90 -12.35
N LEU A 205 -1.18 -21.70 -11.82
CA LEU A 205 -1.40 -20.46 -12.54
C LEU A 205 -0.22 -20.21 -13.51
N PRO A 206 -0.48 -19.77 -14.75
CA PRO A 206 0.58 -19.32 -15.63
C PRO A 206 1.22 -18.05 -15.06
N ASP A 207 2.53 -17.93 -15.20
CA ASP A 207 3.28 -16.74 -14.79
C ASP A 207 3.05 -15.54 -15.74
N SER A 208 3.68 -14.40 -15.43
CA SER A 208 3.58 -13.16 -16.22
C SER A 208 4.08 -13.29 -17.68
N SER A 209 4.77 -14.37 -18.02
CA SER A 209 5.19 -14.70 -19.38
C SER A 209 4.30 -15.76 -20.06
N GLY A 210 3.19 -16.15 -19.44
CA GLY A 210 2.23 -17.10 -19.98
C GLY A 210 2.70 -18.56 -19.97
N THR A 211 3.78 -18.87 -19.24
CA THR A 211 4.27 -20.24 -19.11
C THR A 211 3.59 -20.89 -17.91
N LEU A 212 3.09 -22.12 -18.08
CA LEU A 212 2.57 -22.90 -16.95
C LEU A 212 3.70 -23.14 -15.97
N ALA A 213 3.52 -22.72 -14.72
CA ALA A 213 4.39 -23.12 -13.64
C ALA A 213 4.25 -24.63 -13.48
N LEU A 214 5.22 -25.38 -14.00
CA LEU A 214 5.34 -26.81 -13.73
C LEU A 214 5.76 -26.98 -12.27
N ASP A 215 5.48 -28.14 -11.68
CA ASP A 215 5.74 -28.55 -10.29
C ASP A 215 7.22 -28.48 -9.85
N THR A 216 8.09 -27.83 -10.63
CA THR A 216 9.44 -27.51 -10.21
C THR A 216 9.37 -26.55 -9.02
N GLU A 217 9.69 -27.06 -7.84
CA GLU A 217 9.87 -26.25 -6.63
C GLU A 217 10.79 -25.06 -6.95
N PHE A 218 10.42 -23.88 -6.46
CA PHE A 218 11.30 -22.72 -6.55
C PHE A 218 12.62 -23.05 -5.86
N GLN A 219 13.71 -22.91 -6.60
CA GLN A 219 15.07 -23.04 -6.06
C GLN A 219 15.79 -21.71 -6.27
N GLY A 220 16.35 -21.17 -5.19
CA GLY A 220 17.20 -19.99 -5.26
C GLY A 220 18.44 -20.24 -6.12
N SER A 221 18.99 -19.18 -6.70
CA SER A 221 20.26 -19.25 -7.42
C SER A 221 21.42 -19.62 -6.48
N THR A 222 22.37 -20.42 -6.94
CA THR A 222 23.62 -20.70 -6.23
C THR A 222 24.74 -19.77 -6.73
N SER A 223 25.95 -19.90 -6.20
CA SER A 223 27.12 -19.16 -6.69
C SER A 223 27.56 -19.59 -8.10
N LEU A 224 27.04 -20.71 -8.63
CA LEU A 224 27.50 -21.32 -9.87
C LEU A 224 26.38 -21.60 -10.88
N LEU A 225 25.12 -21.61 -10.43
CA LEU A 225 23.95 -21.97 -11.25
C LEU A 225 22.77 -21.03 -10.98
N ASN A 226 22.05 -20.67 -12.05
CA ASN A 226 20.76 -19.98 -11.95
C ASN A 226 19.77 -20.85 -11.17
N GLY A 227 18.83 -20.20 -10.48
CA GLY A 227 17.77 -20.90 -9.78
C GLY A 227 16.62 -21.30 -10.70
N VAL A 228 15.64 -21.99 -10.12
CA VAL A 228 14.48 -22.54 -10.84
C VAL A 228 13.27 -21.65 -10.61
N LYS A 229 12.58 -21.31 -11.70
CA LYS A 229 11.43 -20.39 -11.78
C LYS A 229 10.35 -20.71 -10.74
N GLY A 230 9.91 -21.96 -10.65
CA GLY A 230 8.67 -22.27 -9.91
C GLY A 230 7.52 -21.36 -10.37
N LEU A 231 6.89 -20.65 -9.43
CA LEU A 231 5.79 -19.69 -9.68
C LEU A 231 6.24 -18.24 -9.90
N VAL A 232 7.55 -17.97 -9.88
CA VAL A 232 8.11 -16.61 -9.91
C VAL A 232 9.21 -16.53 -10.97
N PRO A 233 9.61 -15.36 -11.50
CA PRO A 233 10.72 -15.31 -12.45
C PRO A 233 11.99 -16.00 -11.92
N ALA A 234 12.66 -16.80 -12.75
CA ALA A 234 13.83 -17.56 -12.33
C ALA A 234 14.95 -16.61 -11.86
N PRO A 235 15.51 -16.79 -10.64
CA PRO A 235 16.59 -15.96 -10.17
C PRO A 235 17.87 -16.33 -10.92
N LEU A 236 18.55 -15.33 -11.48
CA LEU A 236 19.87 -15.52 -12.08
C LEU A 236 20.94 -15.63 -10.98
N ILE A 237 22.14 -16.13 -11.30
CA ILE A 237 23.29 -16.12 -10.37
C ILE A 237 23.54 -14.71 -9.81
N SER A 238 23.30 -13.67 -10.62
CA SER A 238 23.40 -12.26 -10.23
C SER A 238 22.32 -11.79 -9.24
N ASP A 239 21.28 -12.60 -8.99
CA ASP A 239 20.12 -12.26 -8.16
C ASP A 239 20.17 -12.89 -6.76
N ARG A 240 21.29 -13.56 -6.39
CA ARG A 240 21.44 -14.30 -5.12
C ARG A 240 21.17 -13.50 -3.83
N GLU A 241 21.27 -12.18 -3.89
CA GLU A 241 21.03 -11.26 -2.76
C GLU A 241 19.88 -10.27 -3.04
N LYS A 242 19.04 -10.62 -4.01
CA LYS A 242 17.83 -9.85 -4.34
C LYS A 242 16.61 -10.50 -3.68
N PHE A 243 15.62 -9.69 -3.37
CA PHE A 243 14.29 -10.16 -3.02
C PHE A 243 13.36 -9.96 -4.23
N LEU A 244 12.34 -10.80 -4.33
CA LEU A 244 11.29 -10.64 -5.33
C LEU A 244 10.27 -9.62 -4.82
N SER A 245 10.13 -8.48 -5.49
CA SER A 245 9.07 -7.52 -5.17
C SER A 245 7.72 -7.97 -5.72
N GLY A 246 6.62 -7.44 -5.15
CA GLY A 246 5.25 -7.82 -5.53
C GLY A 246 4.84 -7.46 -6.97
N ASP A 247 5.68 -6.70 -7.69
CA ASP A 247 5.58 -6.41 -9.12
C ASP A 247 6.24 -7.48 -10.01
N GLY A 248 6.84 -8.53 -9.42
CA GLY A 248 7.51 -9.62 -10.13
C GLY A 248 8.95 -9.30 -10.55
N VAL A 249 9.59 -8.27 -10.00
CA VAL A 249 10.97 -7.89 -10.33
C VAL A 249 11.93 -8.28 -9.20
N TRP A 250 13.11 -8.84 -9.54
CA TRP A 250 14.18 -9.06 -8.57
C TRP A 250 14.88 -7.74 -8.22
N ARG A 251 14.81 -7.32 -6.95
CA ARG A 251 15.40 -6.07 -6.46
C ARG A 251 16.45 -6.35 -5.40
N THR A 252 17.54 -5.59 -5.41
CA THR A 252 18.59 -5.68 -4.40
C THR A 252 18.02 -5.47 -3.01
N ASN A 253 18.30 -6.40 -2.09
CA ASN A 253 17.98 -6.21 -0.69
C ASN A 253 19.02 -5.27 -0.08
N PHE A 254 18.60 -4.05 0.26
CA PHE A 254 19.46 -3.05 0.92
C PHE A 254 19.33 -3.06 2.45
N GLY A 255 18.67 -4.06 3.06
CA GLY A 255 18.13 -3.88 4.42
C GLY A 255 17.97 -5.15 5.24
N SER A 256 19.07 -5.81 5.59
CA SER A 256 19.33 -6.24 6.98
C SER A 256 20.73 -6.86 7.08
N LEU A 257 21.54 -6.39 8.03
CA LEU A 257 22.80 -7.05 8.32
C LEU A 257 22.55 -8.40 9.02
N LYS A 258 23.14 -9.47 8.50
CA LYS A 258 23.07 -10.80 9.12
C LYS A 258 24.15 -10.92 10.18
N ASN A 259 23.77 -11.27 11.41
CA ASN A 259 24.75 -11.49 12.47
C ASN A 259 25.65 -12.70 12.15
N SER A 260 26.95 -12.53 12.33
CA SER A 260 27.92 -13.61 12.28
C SER A 260 27.80 -14.51 13.52
N SER A 261 28.46 -15.66 13.49
CA SER A 261 28.86 -16.32 14.74
C SER A 261 29.76 -15.37 15.54
N VAL A 262 29.76 -15.46 16.87
CA VAL A 262 30.70 -14.69 17.71
C VAL A 262 32.14 -14.95 17.26
N LYS A 263 32.91 -13.89 17.06
CA LYS A 263 34.31 -13.91 16.63
C LYS A 263 35.21 -13.50 17.79
N THR A 264 36.18 -14.36 18.08
CA THR A 264 37.24 -14.16 19.08
C THR A 264 38.64 -14.11 18.45
N SER A 265 38.72 -14.10 17.11
CA SER A 265 39.96 -14.11 16.32
C SER A 265 39.75 -13.37 14.99
N PRO A 266 40.82 -13.02 14.24
CA PRO A 266 40.70 -12.26 12.99
C PRO A 266 39.68 -12.84 12.00
N HIS A 267 38.84 -11.98 11.43
CA HIS A 267 37.75 -12.39 10.54
C HIS A 267 37.68 -11.48 9.31
N THR A 268 37.38 -12.04 8.14
CA THR A 268 37.09 -11.25 6.94
C THR A 268 35.58 -11.09 6.82
N ALA A 269 35.10 -9.87 6.92
CA ALA A 269 33.69 -9.55 6.81
C ALA A 269 33.19 -9.85 5.39
N THR A 270 31.98 -10.40 5.34
CA THR A 270 31.25 -10.65 4.10
C THR A 270 30.19 -9.58 3.85
N LYS A 271 29.73 -9.50 2.60
CA LYS A 271 28.67 -8.57 2.19
C LYS A 271 27.42 -8.69 3.06
N TYR A 272 26.97 -7.56 3.61
CA TYR A 272 25.80 -7.46 4.50
C TYR A 272 25.90 -8.30 5.79
N GLU A 273 27.11 -8.50 6.31
CA GLU A 273 27.35 -9.14 7.60
C GLU A 273 27.46 -8.13 8.74
N ARG A 274 26.87 -8.44 9.89
CA ARG A 274 27.23 -7.84 11.17
C ARG A 274 28.16 -8.79 11.92
N VAL A 275 29.42 -8.44 12.01
CA VAL A 275 30.41 -9.20 12.75
C VAL A 275 30.19 -8.97 14.25
N LEU A 276 29.84 -10.04 14.96
CA LEU A 276 29.75 -10.05 16.42
C LEU A 276 31.14 -10.30 17.00
N CYS A 277 31.75 -9.29 17.60
CA CYS A 277 33.10 -9.35 18.14
C CYS A 277 33.07 -9.53 19.66
N ASP A 278 33.73 -10.57 20.16
CA ASP A 278 34.05 -10.74 21.57
C ASP A 278 35.54 -10.49 21.78
N VAL A 279 35.87 -9.31 22.29
CA VAL A 279 37.22 -8.82 22.58
C VAL A 279 37.53 -8.81 24.07
N SER A 280 36.83 -9.63 24.87
CA SER A 280 37.05 -9.71 26.32
C SER A 280 38.47 -10.13 26.72
N LEU A 281 39.16 -10.91 25.87
CA LEU A 281 40.48 -11.47 26.17
C LEU A 281 41.62 -10.90 25.30
N ASN A 282 41.37 -10.61 24.02
CA ASN A 282 42.39 -10.15 23.08
C ASN A 282 41.78 -9.18 22.06
N GLN A 283 42.61 -8.31 21.49
CA GLN A 283 42.24 -7.51 20.32
C GLN A 283 42.00 -8.41 19.10
N ILE A 284 41.10 -7.98 18.21
CA ILE A 284 40.73 -8.70 16.99
C ILE A 284 40.81 -7.76 15.79
N SER A 285 41.21 -8.29 14.64
CA SER A 285 41.16 -7.57 13.36
C SER A 285 40.01 -8.05 12.47
N ILE A 286 39.22 -7.10 11.97
CA ILE A 286 38.14 -7.33 11.01
C ILE A 286 38.56 -6.80 9.65
N THR A 287 38.73 -7.68 8.67
CA THR A 287 39.12 -7.32 7.31
C THR A 287 37.87 -7.03 6.48
N LEU A 288 37.76 -5.82 5.92
CA LEU A 288 36.66 -5.45 5.04
C LEU A 288 36.73 -6.22 3.69
N PRO A 289 35.62 -6.32 2.94
CA PRO A 289 35.61 -6.93 1.61
C PRO A 289 36.65 -6.29 0.65
N LEU A 290 37.34 -7.11 -0.15
CA LEU A 290 38.37 -6.66 -1.11
C LEU A 290 37.78 -5.92 -2.32
N ASN A 291 36.66 -6.44 -2.85
CA ASN A 291 35.97 -5.92 -4.02
C ASN A 291 34.48 -5.68 -3.69
N PRO A 292 34.14 -4.71 -2.83
CA PRO A 292 32.76 -4.42 -2.48
C PRO A 292 31.97 -3.80 -3.64
N ASP A 293 30.68 -4.11 -3.70
CA ASP A 293 29.75 -3.44 -4.62
C ASP A 293 29.32 -2.08 -4.07
N ASP A 294 28.79 -1.20 -4.93
CA ASP A 294 28.23 0.08 -4.48
C ASP A 294 27.07 -0.12 -3.49
N ASN A 295 27.05 0.66 -2.41
CA ASN A 295 26.11 0.56 -1.28
C ASN A 295 26.16 -0.78 -0.53
N GLU A 296 27.27 -1.49 -0.58
CA GLU A 296 27.53 -2.62 0.32
C GLU A 296 27.69 -2.13 1.76
N VAL A 297 27.04 -2.79 2.72
CA VAL A 297 27.07 -2.41 4.14
C VAL A 297 27.69 -3.53 4.96
N VAL A 298 28.58 -3.19 5.89
CA VAL A 298 29.17 -4.11 6.88
C VAL A 298 28.95 -3.53 8.27
N GLY A 299 28.49 -4.36 9.21
CA GLY A 299 28.36 -3.99 10.61
C GLY A 299 29.42 -4.65 11.48
N ILE A 300 29.81 -3.97 12.53
CA ILE A 300 30.69 -4.48 13.58
C ILE A 300 30.04 -4.14 14.91
N LEU A 301 29.87 -5.14 15.77
CA LEU A 301 29.28 -4.99 17.10
C LEU A 301 30.21 -5.61 18.14
N ASP A 302 30.68 -4.79 19.08
CA ASP A 302 31.30 -5.29 20.30
C ASP A 302 30.19 -5.83 21.22
N ILE A 303 30.14 -7.16 21.35
CA ILE A 303 29.21 -7.81 22.28
C ILE A 303 29.81 -8.01 23.67
N SER A 304 31.13 -7.87 23.80
CA SER A 304 31.86 -8.10 25.05
C SER A 304 31.87 -6.86 25.94
N ASN A 305 31.70 -5.67 25.37
CA ASN A 305 31.81 -4.40 26.07
C ASN A 305 33.22 -4.15 26.64
N PHE A 306 34.23 -4.53 25.87
CA PHE A 306 35.66 -4.44 26.22
C PHE A 306 36.51 -3.78 25.12
N ALA A 307 35.92 -3.27 24.04
CA ALA A 307 36.67 -2.66 22.93
C ALA A 307 37.53 -1.45 23.34
N GLY A 308 37.20 -0.73 24.41
CA GLY A 308 38.04 0.34 24.96
C GLY A 308 39.33 -0.17 25.62
N THR A 309 39.36 -1.43 26.06
CA THR A 309 40.59 -2.07 26.59
C THR A 309 41.32 -2.86 25.50
N ASN A 310 40.57 -3.59 24.67
CA ASN A 310 41.07 -4.41 23.58
C ASN A 310 40.43 -3.95 22.25
N PRO A 311 40.99 -2.93 21.57
CA PRO A 311 40.39 -2.34 20.39
C PRO A 311 40.17 -3.33 19.24
N ILE A 312 39.06 -3.15 18.53
CA ILE A 312 38.80 -3.89 17.29
C ILE A 312 39.44 -3.11 16.14
N THR A 313 40.41 -3.72 15.45
CA THR A 313 41.09 -3.10 14.30
C THR A 313 40.32 -3.42 13.02
N VAL A 314 39.90 -2.41 12.27
CA VAL A 314 39.25 -2.55 10.96
C VAL A 314 40.31 -2.42 9.87
N LEU A 315 40.61 -3.53 9.20
CA LEU A 315 41.56 -3.59 8.10
C LEU A 315 40.84 -3.26 6.80
N ARG A 316 41.34 -2.26 6.08
CA ARG A 316 40.72 -1.70 4.87
C ARG A 316 40.74 -2.63 3.65
N ASN A 317 41.56 -3.68 3.70
CA ASN A 317 41.72 -4.69 2.65
C ASN A 317 41.90 -4.13 1.23
N GLY A 318 42.72 -3.09 1.09
CA GLY A 318 43.01 -2.45 -0.19
C GLY A 318 42.10 -1.26 -0.54
N GLN A 319 40.88 -1.18 0.03
CA GLN A 319 39.99 -0.01 -0.12
C GLN A 319 40.39 1.11 0.87
N LYS A 320 39.81 2.31 0.72
CA LYS A 320 39.96 3.40 1.70
C LYS A 320 38.88 3.35 2.78
N ILE A 321 39.13 3.96 3.94
CA ILE A 321 38.14 4.19 5.00
C ILE A 321 38.11 5.70 5.27
N GLU A 322 36.95 6.35 5.15
CA GLU A 322 36.79 7.82 5.27
C GLU A 322 37.77 8.60 4.38
N ASP A 323 37.96 8.13 3.15
CA ASP A 323 38.94 8.62 2.17
C ASP A 323 40.42 8.54 2.60
N GLN A 324 40.70 7.90 3.74
CA GLN A 324 42.05 7.67 4.26
C GLN A 324 42.61 6.31 3.82
N THR A 325 43.93 6.22 3.75
CA THR A 325 44.68 5.00 3.41
C THR A 325 45.14 4.20 4.63
N GLU A 326 44.66 4.58 5.81
CA GLU A 326 44.99 3.97 7.10
C GLU A 326 43.89 2.99 7.53
N ASP A 327 44.27 2.02 8.37
CA ASP A 327 43.31 1.14 9.04
C ASP A 327 42.68 1.89 10.22
N TRP A 328 41.47 1.47 10.64
CA TRP A 328 40.73 2.12 11.72
C TRP A 328 40.75 1.32 13.01
N GLN A 329 40.61 2.00 14.14
CA GLN A 329 40.47 1.35 15.45
C GLN A 329 39.14 1.72 16.09
N LEU A 330 38.41 0.71 16.53
CA LEU A 330 37.13 0.83 17.22
C LEU A 330 37.37 0.56 18.71
N ASP A 331 37.32 1.62 19.50
CA ASP A 331 37.77 1.70 20.89
C ASP A 331 36.63 2.07 21.87
N LEU A 332 35.38 1.97 21.44
CA LEU A 332 34.22 2.24 22.29
C LEU A 332 33.62 0.93 22.81
N ASP A 333 33.60 0.76 24.12
CA ASP A 333 32.95 -0.38 24.78
C ASP A 333 31.48 -0.50 24.37
N GLY A 334 31.09 -1.68 23.90
CA GLY A 334 29.71 -1.97 23.48
C GLY A 334 29.32 -1.21 22.20
N GLY A 335 30.31 -0.69 21.47
CA GLY A 335 30.11 0.06 20.25
C GLY A 335 29.49 -0.79 19.13
N SER A 336 28.64 -0.13 18.34
CA SER A 336 27.98 -0.70 17.17
C SER A 336 28.21 0.24 16.01
N TRP A 337 28.98 -0.22 15.03
CA TRP A 337 29.36 0.55 13.86
C TRP A 337 28.84 -0.11 12.60
N GLU A 338 28.39 0.68 11.65
CA GLU A 338 27.98 0.22 10.33
C GLU A 338 28.68 1.09 9.29
N LEU A 339 29.30 0.45 8.31
CA LEU A 339 30.04 1.10 7.24
C LEU A 339 29.34 0.81 5.92
N ALA A 340 29.21 1.80 5.05
CA ALA A 340 28.72 1.65 3.67
C ALA A 340 29.84 1.96 2.66
N PHE A 341 29.95 1.17 1.60
CA PHE A 341 30.91 1.39 0.53
C PHE A 341 30.33 2.29 -0.56
N SER A 342 31.11 3.30 -0.97
CA SER A 342 30.84 4.12 -2.15
C SER A 342 31.80 3.74 -3.28
N LEU A 343 31.26 3.22 -4.38
CA LEU A 343 32.03 2.86 -5.57
C LEU A 343 32.59 4.10 -6.27
N GLU A 344 31.89 5.24 -6.21
CA GLU A 344 32.34 6.51 -6.80
C GLU A 344 33.62 7.03 -6.14
N LYS A 345 33.75 6.86 -4.82
CA LYS A 345 34.90 7.32 -4.04
C LYS A 345 35.97 6.23 -3.80
N GLY A 346 35.59 4.96 -3.97
CA GLY A 346 36.45 3.82 -3.62
C GLY A 346 36.75 3.77 -2.12
N SER A 347 35.78 4.15 -1.28
CA SER A 347 35.96 4.32 0.16
C SER A 347 34.74 3.80 0.95
N TRP A 348 35.02 3.29 2.14
CA TRP A 348 34.03 2.95 3.17
C TRP A 348 33.75 4.17 4.05
N TYR A 349 32.49 4.39 4.41
CA TYR A 349 32.04 5.50 5.25
C TYR A 349 31.19 5.00 6.42
N PHE A 350 31.37 5.56 7.61
CA PHE A 350 30.58 5.25 8.79
C PHE A 350 29.18 5.88 8.71
N LEU A 351 28.16 5.08 9.01
CA LEU A 351 26.78 5.53 9.02
C LEU A 351 26.42 6.17 10.37
N SER A 352 25.90 7.40 10.32
CA SER A 352 25.40 8.14 11.48
C SER A 352 24.07 7.60 12.04
N PHE A 353 23.30 6.90 11.21
CA PHE A 353 22.08 6.17 11.60
C PHE A 353 22.19 4.71 11.15
N LYS A 354 21.80 3.77 12.01
CA LYS A 354 21.83 2.34 11.70
C LYS A 354 20.95 2.04 10.48
N GLY A 355 21.43 1.20 9.56
CA GLY A 355 20.81 0.86 8.26
C GLY A 355 19.48 0.10 8.32
N TYR A 356 18.84 0.01 9.50
CA TYR A 356 17.49 -0.55 9.64
C TYR A 356 16.39 0.32 9.01
N ASN A 357 16.70 1.55 8.60
CA ASN A 357 15.72 2.51 8.07
C ASN A 357 15.99 2.95 6.63
N ASN A 358 16.28 2.02 5.71
CA ASN A 358 16.20 2.28 4.26
C ASN A 358 14.80 2.01 3.67
N ILE A 359 13.77 1.90 4.50
CA ILE A 359 12.38 2.01 4.04
C ILE A 359 11.90 3.41 4.43
N ALA A 360 12.02 4.36 3.50
CA ALA A 360 11.29 5.61 3.63
C ALA A 360 9.78 5.32 3.56
N SER A 361 9.11 5.27 4.72
CA SER A 361 7.74 5.75 4.84
C SER A 361 7.84 7.27 4.96
N THR A 362 7.39 8.08 4.01
CA THR A 362 6.00 8.38 3.71
C THR A 362 6.07 9.32 2.48
N ASN A 363 5.23 9.11 1.46
CA ASN A 363 5.14 9.91 0.20
C ASN A 363 5.91 9.43 -1.04
N GLY A 364 6.03 8.11 -1.28
CA GLY A 364 6.02 7.56 -2.66
C GLY A 364 7.11 8.02 -3.64
N ILE A 365 8.22 8.59 -3.19
CA ILE A 365 9.39 8.87 -4.04
C ILE A 365 10.52 7.94 -3.58
N LEU A 366 10.72 6.87 -4.34
CA LEU A 366 11.96 6.09 -4.29
C LEU A 366 13.03 6.92 -4.99
N THR A 367 13.91 7.60 -4.23
CA THR A 367 15.08 8.24 -4.83
C THR A 367 16.12 7.16 -5.11
N ASN A 368 16.64 7.14 -6.33
CA ASN A 368 17.75 6.30 -6.80
C ASN A 368 19.12 6.85 -6.39
N SER A 369 19.15 7.71 -5.38
CA SER A 369 20.36 8.31 -4.83
C SER A 369 20.14 8.47 -3.33
N PRO A 370 20.79 7.65 -2.49
CA PRO A 370 20.83 7.89 -1.06
C PRO A 370 21.59 9.21 -0.84
N SER A 371 20.93 10.21 -0.26
CA SER A 371 21.58 11.42 0.20
C SER A 371 22.14 11.15 1.59
N PHE A 372 23.43 10.81 1.69
CA PHE A 372 24.12 10.67 2.95
C PHE A 372 24.47 12.06 3.50
N PHE A 373 24.18 12.32 4.77
CA PHE A 373 24.81 13.42 5.49
C PHE A 373 26.06 12.88 6.15
N GLU A 374 27.23 13.26 5.62
CA GLU A 374 28.54 13.02 6.22
C GLU A 374 28.58 13.65 7.63
N THR A 375 28.93 12.86 8.64
CA THR A 375 29.34 13.39 9.94
C THR A 375 30.48 12.56 10.51
N SER A 376 31.70 12.74 10.02
CA SER A 376 32.88 12.39 10.83
C SER A 376 34.17 12.94 10.24
N LEU A 377 34.79 13.87 10.96
CA LEU A 377 36.20 14.21 10.83
C LEU A 377 36.93 13.65 12.05
N ALA A 378 37.30 12.36 12.05
CA ALA A 378 38.51 11.85 12.73
C ALA A 378 38.62 10.30 12.72
N PRO A 379 39.83 9.73 12.97
CA PRO A 379 40.13 8.31 12.81
C PRO A 379 39.62 7.36 13.91
N SER A 380 38.89 7.85 14.91
CA SER A 380 38.38 7.02 16.01
C SER A 380 36.96 7.39 16.41
N ALA A 381 36.14 6.41 16.78
CA ALA A 381 34.77 6.65 17.23
C ALA A 381 34.72 7.51 18.51
N ASN A 382 35.74 7.40 19.37
CA ASN A 382 35.87 8.24 20.55
C ASN A 382 36.06 9.72 20.19
N SER A 383 36.85 10.03 19.16
CA SER A 383 37.02 11.42 18.69
C SER A 383 35.75 12.03 18.09
N VAL A 384 34.88 11.21 17.47
CA VAL A 384 33.56 11.62 16.97
C VAL A 384 32.60 11.89 18.13
N ARG A 385 32.57 11.02 19.14
CA ARG A 385 31.81 11.23 20.37
C ARG A 385 32.25 12.51 21.08
N GLU A 386 33.55 12.73 21.23
CA GLU A 386 34.09 13.97 21.83
C GLU A 386 33.70 15.22 21.03
N TYR A 387 33.60 15.12 19.70
CA TYR A 387 33.12 16.21 18.84
C TYR A 387 31.63 16.49 19.04
N PHE A 388 30.77 15.46 19.10
CA PHE A 388 29.33 15.63 19.37
C PHE A 388 29.07 16.15 20.79
N ASP A 389 29.78 15.64 21.79
CA ASP A 389 29.71 16.12 23.17
C ASP A 389 30.12 17.61 23.24
N ARG A 390 31.13 18.02 22.46
CA ARG A 390 31.53 19.43 22.34
C ARG A 390 30.45 20.30 21.66
N LEU A 391 29.81 19.82 20.59
CA LEU A 391 28.73 20.54 19.90
C LEU A 391 27.48 20.69 20.77
N GLN A 392 27.07 19.62 21.46
CA GLN A 392 25.95 19.68 22.41
C GLN A 392 26.25 20.62 23.56
N MET A 393 27.48 20.60 24.09
CA MET A 393 27.91 21.53 25.13
C MET A 393 27.88 22.98 24.63
N SER A 394 28.28 23.24 23.39
CA SER A 394 28.19 24.57 22.76
C SER A 394 26.74 25.03 22.56
N LEU A 395 25.85 24.14 22.14
CA LEU A 395 24.41 24.42 22.01
C LEU A 395 23.76 24.70 23.37
N MET A 396 24.08 23.90 24.39
CA MET A 396 23.63 24.11 25.77
C MET A 396 24.14 25.44 26.33
N GLN A 397 25.39 25.83 26.03
CA GLN A 397 25.96 27.13 26.39
C GLN A 397 25.27 28.30 25.66
N LEU A 398 24.78 28.10 24.44
CA LEU A 398 24.02 29.11 23.70
C LEU A 398 22.60 29.27 24.27
N ILE A 399 21.97 28.17 24.69
CA ILE A 399 20.62 28.19 25.31
C ILE A 399 20.68 28.75 26.74
N SER A 400 21.80 28.56 27.46
CA SER A 400 21.99 29.14 28.80
C SER A 400 22.30 30.65 28.78
N GLN A 401 22.51 31.27 27.62
CA GLN A 401 22.63 32.73 27.48
C GLN A 401 21.26 33.46 27.51
N GLY A 402 20.16 32.72 27.65
CA GLY A 402 18.80 33.24 27.63
C GLY A 402 18.20 33.62 28.98
N SER A 403 18.95 34.14 29.96
CA SER A 403 18.37 34.86 31.11
C SER A 403 19.45 35.40 32.06
N VAL A 404 19.76 36.69 31.95
CA VAL A 404 20.50 37.43 32.97
C VAL A 404 19.48 37.97 33.97
N PHE A 405 19.37 37.36 35.15
CA PHE A 405 18.70 37.97 36.31
C PHE A 405 19.77 38.65 37.17
N LEU A 406 19.65 39.97 37.31
CA LEU A 406 20.67 40.84 37.88
C LEU A 406 20.25 41.26 39.30
N PHE A 407 20.85 40.65 40.32
CA PHE A 407 20.88 41.19 41.68
C PHE A 407 22.24 40.94 42.34
N GLY A 408 22.96 42.03 42.66
CA GLY A 408 24.04 42.02 43.65
C GLY A 408 25.46 41.75 43.16
N GLY A 409 26.22 42.83 42.91
CA GLY A 409 27.55 43.08 43.51
C GLY A 409 28.78 42.23 43.18
N ASN A 410 28.68 41.00 42.69
CA ASN A 410 29.85 40.16 42.40
C ASN A 410 29.75 39.52 41.01
N TYR A 411 30.64 39.93 40.11
CA TYR A 411 30.71 39.38 38.75
C TYR A 411 31.14 37.92 38.80
N ALA A 412 30.27 36.99 38.42
CA ALA A 412 30.71 35.66 38.01
C ALA A 412 31.37 35.79 36.62
N PRO A 413 32.64 35.39 36.43
CA PRO A 413 33.29 35.41 35.12
C PRO A 413 32.46 34.64 34.07
N GLN A 414 32.53 35.08 32.81
CA GLN A 414 31.80 34.46 31.71
C GLN A 414 32.14 32.95 31.61
N GLY A 415 31.12 32.08 31.66
CA GLY A 415 31.29 30.63 31.67
C GLY A 415 31.38 29.96 33.05
N THR A 416 31.12 30.69 34.14
CA THR A 416 31.03 30.10 35.50
C THR A 416 29.80 29.20 35.63
N LEU A 417 30.00 27.94 36.07
CA LEU A 417 28.90 27.00 36.32
C LEU A 417 28.30 27.27 37.70
N VAL A 418 27.07 27.79 37.73
CA VAL A 418 26.37 28.06 38.99
C VAL A 418 25.79 26.77 39.56
N LYS A 419 26.14 26.46 40.82
CA LYS A 419 25.58 25.35 41.60
C LYS A 419 24.76 25.89 42.77
N ASN A 420 23.79 25.10 43.20
CA ASN A 420 22.94 25.43 44.35
C ASN A 420 23.29 24.54 45.53
N ALA A 421 23.51 25.14 46.70
CA ALA A 421 23.60 24.46 47.98
C ALA A 421 22.43 24.87 48.87
N PHE A 422 21.84 23.89 49.56
CA PHE A 422 20.69 24.09 50.43
C PHE A 422 21.12 23.93 51.88
N PHE A 423 20.77 24.90 52.70
CA PHE A 423 21.06 24.91 54.13
C PHE A 423 19.78 25.15 54.93
N GLU A 424 19.73 24.58 56.12
CA GLU A 424 18.69 24.86 57.11
C GLU A 424 19.34 25.47 58.35
N GLY A 425 18.66 26.46 58.94
CA GLY A 425 19.07 27.11 60.17
C GLY A 425 17.86 27.51 61.00
N THR A 426 18.11 28.10 62.16
CA THR A 426 17.06 28.65 63.03
C THR A 426 17.39 30.09 63.39
N THR A 427 16.39 30.97 63.38
CA THR A 427 16.53 32.30 63.97
C THR A 427 16.65 32.19 65.50
N ASN A 428 17.39 33.09 66.13
CA ASN A 428 17.42 33.20 67.59
C ASN A 428 16.25 34.05 68.13
N ALA A 429 16.28 34.36 69.43
CA ALA A 429 15.26 35.18 70.10
C ALA A 429 15.19 36.64 69.60
N SER A 430 16.16 37.10 68.82
CA SER A 430 16.14 38.41 68.17
C SER A 430 15.87 38.33 66.66
N GLY A 431 15.59 37.14 66.10
CA GLY A 431 15.31 36.95 64.68
C GLY A 431 16.55 36.78 63.79
N LEU A 432 17.74 36.58 64.35
CA LEU A 432 18.99 36.35 63.60
C LEU A 432 19.20 34.87 63.30
N CYS A 433 19.43 34.53 62.04
CA CYS A 433 19.96 33.22 61.64
C CYS A 433 21.35 33.41 61.02
N ALA A 434 22.36 32.75 61.56
CA ALA A 434 23.72 32.77 61.03
C ALA A 434 24.23 31.33 60.86
N ILE A 435 24.76 31.03 59.68
CA ILE A 435 25.32 29.72 59.33
C ILE A 435 26.68 29.89 58.64
N SER A 436 27.56 28.90 58.82
CA SER A 436 28.80 28.79 58.03
C SER A 436 28.57 27.74 56.95
N THR A 437 28.70 28.14 55.68
CA THR A 437 28.35 27.27 54.54
C THR A 437 29.51 26.38 54.09
N GLY A 438 30.74 26.72 54.49
CA GLY A 438 31.96 26.08 54.00
C GLY A 438 32.30 26.40 52.54
N LEU A 439 31.56 27.30 51.88
CA LEU A 439 31.74 27.64 50.46
C LEU A 439 32.75 28.79 50.23
N SER A 440 33.27 29.39 51.31
CA SER A 440 34.24 30.50 51.26
C SER A 440 33.85 31.59 50.25
N ASN A 441 34.80 32.13 49.48
CA ASN A 441 34.58 33.18 48.48
C ASN A 441 33.95 32.69 47.17
N SER A 442 33.28 31.53 47.19
CA SER A 442 32.58 30.97 46.04
C SER A 442 31.11 31.37 45.99
N ILE A 443 30.59 31.99 47.05
CA ILE A 443 29.20 32.45 47.12
C ILE A 443 28.97 33.59 46.12
N LEU A 444 27.96 33.41 45.27
CA LEU A 444 27.51 34.39 44.30
C LEU A 444 26.25 35.13 44.80
N SER A 445 25.28 34.37 45.33
CA SER A 445 24.03 34.94 45.84
C SER A 445 23.45 34.05 46.95
N VAL A 446 22.55 34.64 47.74
CA VAL A 446 21.87 33.95 48.85
C VAL A 446 20.39 34.32 48.85
N PHE A 447 19.54 33.31 48.91
CA PHE A 447 18.10 33.44 49.08
C PHE A 447 17.65 32.71 50.34
N ALA A 448 16.68 33.27 51.06
CA ALA A 448 16.18 32.63 52.28
C ALA A 448 14.69 32.82 52.48
N CYS A 449 14.07 31.83 53.11
CA CYS A 449 12.71 31.88 53.61
C CYS A 449 12.65 31.43 55.07
N VAL A 450 11.71 31.99 55.83
CA VAL A 450 11.51 31.70 57.27
C VAL A 450 10.10 31.21 57.54
N SER A 451 9.95 30.26 58.45
CA SER A 451 8.65 29.78 58.90
C SER A 451 8.05 30.68 59.99
N ASP A 452 6.72 30.78 60.09
CA ASP A 452 6.06 31.34 61.28
C ASP A 452 5.69 30.24 62.31
N ASN A 453 5.02 30.62 63.40
CA ASN A 453 4.54 29.69 64.43
C ASN A 453 3.45 28.71 63.95
N ALA A 454 2.79 29.02 62.84
CA ALA A 454 1.76 28.19 62.23
C ALA A 454 2.33 27.29 61.12
N GLY A 455 3.65 27.30 60.90
CA GLY A 455 4.33 26.50 59.88
C GLY A 455 4.25 27.07 58.46
N LYS A 456 3.81 28.32 58.28
CA LYS A 456 3.80 28.99 56.97
C LYS A 456 5.16 29.56 56.65
N TRP A 457 5.60 29.43 55.40
CA TRP A 457 6.90 29.90 54.93
C TRP A 457 6.76 31.21 54.16
N TYR A 458 7.60 32.18 54.49
CA TYR A 458 7.60 33.51 53.88
C TYR A 458 8.88 33.72 53.08
N PHE A 459 8.70 34.00 51.78
CA PHE A 459 9.73 34.49 50.86
C PHE A 459 9.56 36.00 50.59
N LEU A 460 8.32 36.48 50.68
CA LEU A 460 7.95 37.90 50.70
C LEU A 460 7.35 38.20 52.07
N PHE A 461 7.90 39.20 52.76
CA PHE A 461 7.57 39.44 54.16
C PHE A 461 6.38 40.39 54.31
N PRO A 462 5.52 40.19 55.32
CA PRO A 462 4.41 41.10 55.60
C PRO A 462 4.90 42.53 55.89
N SER A 463 4.06 43.51 55.56
CA SER A 463 4.32 44.93 55.83
C SER A 463 4.77 45.16 57.28
N GLY A 464 5.87 45.91 57.46
CA GLY A 464 6.47 46.18 58.77
C GLY A 464 7.58 45.21 59.19
N THR A 465 7.89 44.18 58.39
CA THR A 465 9.06 43.31 58.59
C THR A 465 10.23 43.81 57.76
N THR A 466 11.38 44.01 58.40
CA THR A 466 12.64 44.36 57.72
C THR A 466 13.58 43.16 57.76
N VAL A 467 14.08 42.78 56.58
CA VAL A 467 15.04 41.68 56.43
C VAL A 467 16.34 42.24 55.90
N THR A 468 17.42 41.99 56.66
CA THR A 468 18.78 42.34 56.26
C THR A 468 19.60 41.06 56.22
N GLY A 469 20.22 40.77 55.08
CA GLY A 469 21.12 39.64 54.92
C GLY A 469 22.47 40.07 54.38
N TYR A 470 23.54 39.39 54.81
CA TYR A 470 24.86 39.53 54.22
C TYR A 470 25.55 38.16 54.16
N PHE A 471 26.53 38.06 53.27
CA PHE A 471 27.47 36.95 53.21
C PHE A 471 28.90 37.51 53.05
N ASP A 472 29.89 36.76 53.51
CA ASP A 472 31.30 37.16 53.47
C ASP A 472 32.19 36.18 52.68
N ASP A 473 33.42 36.59 52.37
CA ASP A 473 34.40 35.78 51.62
C ASP A 473 34.90 34.56 52.42
N GLN A 474 34.59 34.49 53.72
CA GLN A 474 34.83 33.32 54.56
C GLN A 474 33.71 32.28 54.45
N GLY A 475 32.63 32.58 53.72
CA GLY A 475 31.52 31.67 53.46
C GLY A 475 30.46 31.67 54.57
N ASN A 476 30.43 32.69 55.42
CA ASN A 476 29.40 32.85 56.43
C ASN A 476 28.21 33.59 55.82
N VAL A 477 27.01 33.13 56.15
CA VAL A 477 25.75 33.73 55.73
C VAL A 477 24.96 34.13 56.97
N SER A 478 24.51 35.38 57.00
CA SER A 478 23.75 35.94 58.12
C SER A 478 22.51 36.64 57.60
N ILE A 479 21.35 36.25 58.13
CA ILE A 479 20.05 36.80 57.75
C ILE A 479 19.29 37.17 59.02
N GLN A 480 18.89 38.43 59.13
CA GLN A 480 18.24 39.00 60.29
C GLN A 480 16.83 39.46 59.92
N PHE A 481 15.84 38.90 60.62
CA PHE A 481 14.43 39.30 60.53
C PHE A 481 14.09 40.22 61.70
N THR A 482 13.59 41.43 61.42
CA THR A 482 13.21 42.42 62.45
C THR A 482 11.83 43.01 62.15
N GLY A 483 11.20 43.63 63.16
CA GLY A 483 9.88 44.25 63.01
C GLY A 483 8.69 43.34 63.33
N SER A 484 8.88 42.02 63.38
CA SER A 484 7.84 41.07 63.82
C SER A 484 8.43 39.87 64.56
N SER A 485 7.96 39.61 65.79
CA SER A 485 8.42 38.50 66.64
C SER A 485 7.93 37.12 66.18
N ILE A 486 7.03 37.05 65.20
CA ILE A 486 6.52 35.79 64.67
C ILE A 486 7.62 34.95 63.99
N PHE A 487 8.71 35.60 63.57
CA PHE A 487 9.88 35.00 62.91
C PHE A 487 11.04 34.69 63.86
N PHE A 488 10.87 34.86 65.19
CA PHE A 488 11.92 34.57 66.18
C PHE A 488 11.83 33.12 66.66
N ASN A 489 12.98 32.46 66.84
CA ASN A 489 13.08 31.03 67.15
C ASN A 489 12.35 30.15 66.10
N ARG A 490 12.57 30.45 64.82
CA ARG A 490 11.92 29.78 63.68
C ARG A 490 12.91 29.21 62.69
N ASN A 491 12.47 28.20 61.95
CA ASN A 491 13.28 27.56 60.93
C ASN A 491 13.46 28.49 59.73
N VAL A 492 14.67 28.51 59.20
CA VAL A 492 15.07 29.23 58.00
C VAL A 492 15.64 28.24 57.02
N ARG A 493 15.23 28.35 55.75
CA ARG A 493 15.81 27.61 54.64
C ARG A 493 16.55 28.58 53.76
N ILE A 494 17.77 28.24 53.40
CA ILE A 494 18.70 29.11 52.70
C ILE A 494 19.17 28.36 51.45
N VAL A 495 19.05 29.01 50.29
CA VAL A 495 19.65 28.56 49.04
C VAL A 495 20.81 29.48 48.75
N VAL A 496 22.00 28.89 48.59
CA VAL A 496 23.22 29.60 48.25
C VAL A 496 23.62 29.20 46.84
N GLU A 497 23.69 30.18 45.95
CA GLU A 497 24.27 30.01 44.62
C GLU A 497 25.78 30.21 44.72
N TYR A 498 26.56 29.25 44.23
CA TYR A 498 28.02 29.30 44.27
C TYR A 498 28.65 28.82 42.96
N LYS A 499 29.89 29.26 42.69
CA LYS A 499 30.68 28.91 41.50
C LYS A 499 31.32 27.52 41.56
#